data_AF-A0A1G6V2P0-F1
#
_entry.id   AF-A0A1G6V2P0-F1
#
_cell.length_a   1.000
_cell.length_b   1.000
_cell.length_c   1.000
_cell.angle_alpha   90.00
_cell.angle_beta   90.00
_cell.angle_gamma   90.00
#
_symmetry.space_group_name_H-M   'P 1'
#
loop_
_entity.id
_entity.type
_entity.pdbx_description
1 polymer ?
#
loop_
_entity_poly.entity_id
_entity_poly.type
_entity_poly.pdbx_seq_one_letter_code
_entity_poly.pdbx_strand_id
1 'polypeptide(L)'
;MSVRVGDPVYRFFVALVAVAAVGMTAFMFTLAGRHPAALVPGIVYLVALAALAFSPAGRALAGRIGLGVVLAVAAVAMMGLLFVQGGRNPNSLVFGLMFLLAAIVLTARAPARAMAEAGLPAILAMAASGFAGGITVQLFVAARGDTSSLVFGGLFLLAAVVFQVGLRLPNPARFAVGAVVVAFSAALLYFLVVSGRGGASIGLAALFVAALIGSLAAAGAPRSADPAGDRHVVR
;
A
#
# COMPACT_ATOMS: atom_id res chain seq x y z
N MET A 1 7.58 23.29 15.48
CA MET A 1 8.65 22.92 14.51
C MET A 1 8.06 21.98 13.46
N SER A 2 7.76 22.46 12.26
CA SER A 2 7.04 21.72 11.23
C SER A 2 7.98 20.99 10.27
N VAL A 3 8.32 19.74 10.59
CA VAL A 3 9.04 18.83 9.68
C VAL A 3 8.23 18.60 8.39
N ARG A 4 8.74 19.04 7.24
CA ARG A 4 8.21 18.81 5.89
C ARG A 4 8.75 17.50 5.33
N VAL A 5 7.98 16.87 4.44
CA VAL A 5 8.44 15.69 3.68
C VAL A 5 9.62 16.10 2.82
N GLY A 6 10.78 15.49 3.09
CA GLY A 6 12.05 15.80 2.42
C GLY A 6 13.07 16.52 3.31
N ASP A 7 12.67 17.05 4.47
CA ASP A 7 13.59 17.66 5.43
C ASP A 7 14.61 16.64 5.97
N PRO A 8 15.82 17.06 6.35
CA PRO A 8 16.85 16.16 6.88
C PRO A 8 16.37 15.38 8.12
N VAL A 9 15.56 16.01 8.97
CA VAL A 9 14.95 15.35 10.15
C VAL A 9 13.98 14.24 9.73
N TYR A 10 13.16 14.47 8.69
CA TYR A 10 12.24 13.46 8.15
C TYR A 10 13.01 12.29 7.55
N ARG A 11 14.05 12.56 6.76
CA ARG A 11 14.89 11.52 6.14
C ARG A 11 15.65 10.71 7.17
N PHE A 12 16.17 11.36 8.21
CA PHE A 12 16.80 10.68 9.33
C PHE A 12 15.81 9.74 10.03
N PHE A 13 14.59 10.22 10.32
CA PHE A 13 13.55 9.39 10.92
C PHE A 13 13.17 8.20 10.03
N VAL A 14 12.98 8.42 8.72
CA VAL A 14 12.74 7.33 7.75
C VAL A 14 13.88 6.32 7.75
N ALA A 15 15.14 6.76 7.75
CA ALA A 15 16.30 5.88 7.77
C ALA A 15 16.32 5.02 9.05
N LEU A 16 16.04 5.63 10.20
CA LEU A 16 15.96 4.92 11.48
C LEU A 16 14.85 3.87 11.48
N VAL A 17 13.66 4.22 10.98
CA VAL A 17 12.54 3.27 10.83
C VAL A 17 12.89 2.16 9.84
N ALA A 18 13.59 2.47 8.74
CA ALA A 18 14.02 1.48 7.77
C ALA A 18 15.01 0.48 8.37
N VAL A 19 16.01 0.96 9.13
CA VAL A 19 16.96 0.08 9.84
C VAL A 19 16.23 -0.82 10.84
N ALA A 20 15.31 -0.26 11.61
CA ALA A 20 14.48 -1.04 12.53
C ALA A 20 13.64 -2.09 11.79
N ALA A 21 13.03 -1.72 10.66
CA ALA A 21 12.24 -2.63 9.85
C ALA A 21 13.09 -3.76 9.23
N VAL A 22 14.32 -3.48 8.77
CA VAL A 22 15.25 -4.52 8.31
C VAL A 22 15.58 -5.50 9.43
N GLY A 23 15.97 -4.99 10.61
CA GLY A 23 16.27 -5.82 11.77
C GLY A 23 15.07 -6.68 12.18
N MET A 24 13.87 -6.08 12.16
CA MET A 24 12.63 -6.78 12.45
C MET A 24 12.33 -7.88 11.43
N THR A 25 12.49 -7.58 10.14
CA THR A 25 12.27 -8.54 9.05
C THR A 25 13.20 -9.74 9.18
N ALA A 26 14.48 -9.49 9.46
CA ALA A 26 15.47 -10.55 9.69
C ALA A 26 15.12 -11.39 10.93
N PHE A 27 14.70 -10.74 12.02
CA PHE A 27 14.25 -11.42 13.24
C PHE A 27 13.02 -12.30 13.00
N MET A 28 12.04 -11.82 12.23
CA MET A 28 10.84 -12.62 11.92
C MET A 28 11.16 -13.83 11.06
N PHE A 29 12.10 -13.69 10.12
CA PHE A 29 12.58 -14.81 9.31
C PHE A 29 13.22 -15.89 10.18
N THR A 30 14.09 -15.52 11.13
CA THR A 30 14.69 -16.50 12.03
C THR A 30 13.67 -17.11 12.97
N LEU A 31 12.74 -16.31 13.52
CA LEU A 31 11.68 -16.76 14.40
C LEU A 31 10.72 -17.75 13.73
N ALA A 32 10.37 -17.52 12.46
CA ALA A 32 9.49 -18.38 11.69
C ALA A 32 10.21 -19.60 11.06
N GLY A 33 11.34 -20.03 11.63
CA GLY A 33 12.08 -21.20 11.15
C GLY A 33 12.72 -21.02 9.78
N ARG A 34 13.09 -19.78 9.41
CA ARG A 34 13.64 -19.41 8.09
C ARG A 34 12.68 -19.64 6.93
N HIS A 35 11.37 -19.55 7.19
CA HIS A 35 10.37 -19.61 6.14
C HIS A 35 10.33 -18.29 5.35
N PRO A 36 10.50 -18.30 4.00
CA PRO A 36 10.64 -17.07 3.22
C PRO A 36 9.39 -16.18 3.26
N ALA A 37 8.20 -16.76 3.44
CA ALA A 37 6.97 -15.98 3.56
C ALA A 37 6.95 -15.03 4.78
N ALA A 38 7.75 -15.31 5.83
CA ALA A 38 7.84 -14.43 7.00
C ALA A 38 8.53 -13.09 6.69
N LEU A 39 9.30 -13.01 5.61
CA LEU A 39 9.93 -11.78 5.15
C LEU A 39 8.92 -10.81 4.51
N VAL A 40 7.80 -11.33 4.01
CA VAL A 40 6.90 -10.59 3.11
C VAL A 40 6.35 -9.31 3.77
N PRO A 41 5.79 -9.34 5.00
CA PRO A 41 5.31 -8.11 5.63
C PRO A 41 6.39 -7.05 5.82
N GLY A 42 7.60 -7.49 6.20
CA GLY A 42 8.75 -6.61 6.37
C GLY A 42 9.21 -5.96 5.06
N ILE A 43 9.29 -6.75 3.98
CA ILE A 43 9.61 -6.23 2.64
C ILE A 43 8.54 -5.24 2.17
N VAL A 44 7.25 -5.57 2.33
CA VAL A 44 6.15 -4.66 1.98
C VAL A 44 6.26 -3.35 2.74
N TYR A 45 6.54 -3.42 4.05
CA TYR A 45 6.73 -2.24 4.89
C TYR A 45 7.89 -1.38 4.38
N LEU A 46 9.04 -1.98 4.08
CA LEU A 46 10.22 -1.28 3.56
C LEU A 46 9.96 -0.62 2.21
N VAL A 47 9.29 -1.33 1.29
CA VAL A 47 8.94 -0.81 -0.04
C VAL A 47 7.96 0.36 0.07
N ALA A 48 6.93 0.24 0.92
CA ALA A 48 5.97 1.31 1.16
C ALA A 48 6.63 2.52 1.84
N LEU A 49 7.56 2.30 2.77
CA LEU A 49 8.31 3.35 3.46
C LEU A 49 9.22 4.10 2.48
N ALA A 50 9.94 3.37 1.63
CA ALA A 50 10.78 3.95 0.59
C ALA A 50 9.93 4.75 -0.42
N ALA A 51 8.79 4.20 -0.85
CA ALA A 51 7.85 4.91 -1.71
C ALA A 51 7.33 6.19 -1.02
N LEU A 52 6.99 6.13 0.27
CA LEU A 52 6.49 7.29 1.02
C LEU A 52 7.55 8.39 1.12
N ALA A 53 8.81 8.01 1.32
CA ALA A 53 9.90 8.96 1.55
C ALA A 53 10.48 9.54 0.25
N PHE A 54 10.58 8.74 -0.81
CA PHE A 54 11.36 9.09 -2.00
C PHE A 54 10.54 9.25 -3.27
N SER A 55 9.29 8.77 -3.31
CA SER A 55 8.47 8.86 -4.53
C SER A 55 7.64 10.16 -4.60
N PRO A 56 7.24 10.58 -5.82
CA PRO A 56 6.24 11.63 -5.99
C PRO A 56 4.89 11.29 -5.32
N ALA A 57 4.53 10.01 -5.21
CA ALA A 57 3.28 9.59 -4.56
C ALA A 57 3.29 9.94 -3.07
N GLY A 58 4.44 9.77 -2.39
CA GLY A 58 4.63 10.16 -1.01
C GLY A 58 4.61 11.66 -0.76
N ARG A 59 4.65 12.50 -1.80
CA ARG A 59 4.47 13.96 -1.67
C ARG A 59 3.01 14.39 -1.75
N ALA A 60 2.18 13.64 -2.49
CA ALA A 60 0.75 13.93 -2.65
C ALA A 60 -0.07 13.33 -1.50
N LEU A 61 -1.14 14.02 -1.08
CA LEU A 61 -1.95 13.58 0.07
C LEU A 61 -2.49 12.15 -0.09
N ALA A 62 -3.20 11.91 -1.18
CA ALA A 62 -3.81 10.60 -1.43
C ALA A 62 -2.78 9.47 -1.51
N GLY A 63 -1.58 9.76 -2.05
CA GLY A 63 -0.49 8.78 -2.09
C GLY A 63 0.10 8.52 -0.70
N ARG A 64 0.21 9.54 0.15
CA ARG A 64 0.61 9.34 1.57
C ARG A 64 -0.38 8.49 2.33
N ILE A 65 -1.68 8.75 2.16
CA ILE A 65 -2.74 7.97 2.83
C ILE A 65 -2.71 6.52 2.34
N GLY A 66 -2.70 6.30 1.03
CA GLY A 66 -2.66 4.95 0.46
C GLY A 66 -1.41 4.16 0.89
N LEU A 67 -0.22 4.76 0.79
CA LEU A 67 1.03 4.14 1.27
C LEU A 67 1.02 3.94 2.80
N GLY A 68 0.40 4.86 3.53
CA GLY A 68 0.18 4.76 4.97
C GLY A 68 -0.67 3.57 5.38
N VAL A 69 -1.76 3.32 4.64
CA VAL A 69 -2.59 2.12 4.81
C VAL A 69 -1.76 0.86 4.57
N VAL A 70 -0.91 0.84 3.53
CA VAL A 70 -0.02 -0.30 3.29
C VAL A 70 0.95 -0.52 4.44
N LEU A 71 1.59 0.54 4.96
CA LEU A 71 2.48 0.47 6.12
C LEU A 71 1.75 -0.07 7.36
N ALA A 72 0.55 0.42 7.63
CA ALA A 72 -0.26 -0.01 8.76
C ALA A 72 -0.63 -1.50 8.66
N VAL A 73 -1.09 -1.95 7.49
CA VAL A 73 -1.42 -3.36 7.25
C VAL A 73 -0.18 -4.24 7.41
N ALA A 74 0.95 -3.85 6.84
CA ALA A 74 2.19 -4.59 6.97
C ALA A 74 2.64 -4.68 8.44
N ALA A 75 2.52 -3.59 9.20
CA ALA A 75 2.77 -3.59 10.64
C ALA A 75 1.84 -4.53 11.40
N VAL A 76 0.54 -4.54 11.09
CA VAL A 76 -0.44 -5.46 11.68
C VAL A 76 -0.15 -6.92 11.32
N ALA A 77 0.24 -7.19 10.06
CA ALA A 77 0.66 -8.53 9.64
C ALA A 77 1.92 -8.97 10.41
N MET A 78 2.86 -8.06 10.65
CA MET A 78 4.01 -8.31 11.52
C MET A 78 3.57 -8.63 12.96
N MET A 79 2.65 -7.83 13.55
CA MET A 79 2.09 -8.12 14.88
C MET A 79 1.47 -9.51 14.95
N GLY A 80 0.65 -9.87 13.96
CA GLY A 80 -0.02 -11.16 13.88
C GLY A 80 0.97 -12.32 13.81
N LEU A 81 2.02 -12.20 12.99
CA LEU A 81 3.07 -13.20 12.91
C LEU A 81 3.83 -13.38 14.22
N LEU A 82 4.27 -12.28 14.85
CA LEU A 82 4.99 -12.35 16.12
C LEU A 82 4.14 -12.95 17.22
N PHE A 83 2.86 -12.61 17.24
CA PHE A 83 1.92 -13.18 18.19
C PHE A 83 1.77 -14.68 17.97
N VAL A 84 1.51 -15.12 16.74
CA VAL A 84 1.32 -16.55 16.44
C VAL A 84 2.60 -17.35 16.67
N GLN A 85 3.73 -16.90 16.13
CA GLN A 85 5.02 -17.59 16.24
C GLN A 85 5.64 -17.48 17.64
N GLY A 86 5.33 -16.40 18.37
CA GLY A 86 5.74 -16.20 19.76
C GLY A 86 4.87 -16.91 20.78
N GLY A 87 4.07 -17.91 20.37
CA GLY A 87 3.24 -18.71 21.28
C GLY A 87 2.01 -17.97 21.83
N ARG A 88 1.45 -17.04 21.07
CA ARG A 88 0.33 -16.16 21.45
C ARG A 88 0.63 -15.27 22.65
N ASN A 89 1.88 -14.84 22.78
CA ASN A 89 2.30 -13.90 23.81
C ASN A 89 1.94 -12.45 23.43
N PRO A 90 1.12 -11.73 24.22
CA PRO A 90 0.75 -10.34 23.92
C PRO A 90 1.92 -9.37 23.97
N ASN A 91 3.00 -9.67 24.71
CA ASN A 91 4.18 -8.81 24.77
C ASN A 91 4.85 -8.66 23.39
N SER A 92 4.70 -9.66 22.52
CA SER A 92 5.21 -9.64 21.15
C SER A 92 4.49 -8.62 20.25
N LEU A 93 3.30 -8.13 20.65
CA LEU A 93 2.55 -7.12 19.90
C LEU A 93 3.17 -5.72 20.02
N VAL A 94 3.94 -5.46 21.08
CA VAL A 94 4.55 -4.14 21.34
C VAL A 94 5.48 -3.74 20.19
N PHE A 95 6.22 -4.69 19.63
CA PHE A 95 7.12 -4.41 18.50
C PHE A 95 6.37 -3.92 17.27
N GLY A 96 5.29 -4.60 16.87
CA GLY A 96 4.51 -4.18 15.72
C GLY A 96 3.67 -2.93 15.98
N LEU A 97 3.28 -2.66 17.23
CA LEU A 97 2.68 -1.39 17.63
C LEU A 97 3.62 -0.21 17.36
N MET A 98 4.93 -0.36 17.60
CA MET A 98 5.90 0.69 17.27
C MET A 98 5.92 1.01 15.76
N PHE A 99 5.86 0.00 14.89
CA PHE A 99 5.79 0.20 13.44
C PHE A 99 4.46 0.81 12.99
N LEU A 100 3.37 0.49 13.67
CA LEU A 100 2.06 1.08 13.44
C LEU A 100 2.05 2.56 13.83
N LEU A 101 2.60 2.90 15.01
CA LEU A 101 2.78 4.27 15.46
C LEU A 101 3.68 5.06 14.51
N ALA A 102 4.77 4.45 14.02
CA ALA A 102 5.62 5.07 13.00
C ALA A 102 4.83 5.34 11.71
N ALA A 103 4.01 4.39 11.24
CA ALA A 103 3.15 4.58 10.08
C ALA A 103 2.15 5.74 10.28
N ILE A 104 1.55 5.85 11.47
CA ILE A 104 0.67 6.97 11.83
C ILE A 104 1.45 8.29 11.82
N VAL A 105 2.59 8.38 12.49
CA VAL A 105 3.41 9.61 12.54
C VAL A 105 3.83 10.06 11.14
N LEU A 106 4.19 9.12 10.27
CA LEU A 106 4.60 9.40 8.90
C LEU A 106 3.44 9.87 8.00
N THR A 107 2.18 9.61 8.39
CA THR A 107 0.99 9.84 7.56
C THR A 107 0.02 10.89 8.12
N ALA A 108 0.00 11.10 9.45
CA ALA A 108 -0.98 11.88 10.20
C ALA A 108 -0.93 13.41 9.99
N ARG A 109 -0.10 13.93 9.09
CA ARG A 109 -0.03 15.37 8.76
C ARG A 109 -0.86 15.76 7.53
N ALA A 110 -1.91 15.01 7.25
CA ALA A 110 -2.81 15.22 6.13
C ALA A 110 -3.95 16.18 6.51
N PRO A 111 -4.02 17.43 6.02
CA PRO A 111 -5.18 18.27 6.27
C PRO A 111 -6.41 17.66 5.56
N ALA A 112 -7.46 17.36 6.33
CA ALA A 112 -8.69 16.73 5.84
C ALA A 112 -9.31 17.44 4.62
N ARG A 113 -9.09 18.77 4.48
CA ARG A 113 -9.52 19.58 3.34
C ARG A 113 -8.92 19.14 2.00
N ALA A 114 -7.67 18.66 1.98
CA ALA A 114 -7.02 18.24 0.73
C ALA A 114 -7.48 16.84 0.24
N MET A 115 -8.31 16.14 1.02
CA MET A 115 -8.97 14.91 0.57
C MET A 115 -10.24 15.20 -0.25
N ALA A 116 -10.89 16.35 -0.01
CA ALA A 116 -12.04 16.80 -0.79
C ALA A 116 -11.65 17.22 -2.23
N GLU A 117 -10.39 17.60 -2.44
CA GLU A 117 -9.83 17.95 -3.76
C GLU A 117 -9.19 16.75 -4.47
N ALA A 118 -9.20 15.56 -3.85
CA ALA A 118 -8.62 14.37 -4.45
C ALA A 118 -9.50 13.90 -5.63
N GLY A 119 -8.97 14.02 -6.86
CA GLY A 119 -9.65 13.50 -8.04
C GLY A 119 -9.90 11.99 -7.96
N LEU A 120 -10.93 11.52 -8.67
CA LEU A 120 -11.37 10.11 -8.71
C LEU A 120 -10.23 9.07 -8.84
N PRO A 121 -9.20 9.25 -9.69
CA PRO A 121 -8.09 8.29 -9.79
C PRO A 121 -7.36 8.06 -8.46
N ALA A 122 -7.23 9.11 -7.65
CA ALA A 122 -6.53 9.09 -6.38
C ALA A 122 -7.36 8.38 -5.29
N ILE A 123 -8.69 8.61 -5.29
CA ILE A 123 -9.62 7.91 -4.39
C ILE A 123 -9.60 6.41 -4.67
N LEU A 124 -9.69 6.02 -5.94
CA LEU A 124 -9.66 4.61 -6.35
C LEU A 124 -8.32 3.93 -6.00
N ALA A 125 -7.20 4.63 -6.11
CA ALA A 125 -5.89 4.10 -5.68
C ALA A 125 -5.78 3.92 -4.15
N MET A 126 -6.38 4.81 -3.36
CA MET A 126 -6.50 4.62 -1.91
C MET A 126 -7.40 3.43 -1.57
N ALA A 127 -8.54 3.31 -2.25
CA ALA A 127 -9.45 2.17 -2.09
C ALA A 127 -8.75 0.83 -2.40
N ALA A 128 -7.94 0.78 -3.47
CA ALA A 128 -7.12 -0.39 -3.79
C ALA A 128 -6.17 -0.76 -2.65
N SER A 129 -5.56 0.21 -1.98
CA SER A 129 -4.71 -0.05 -0.80
C SER A 129 -5.51 -0.64 0.36
N GLY A 130 -6.73 -0.14 0.58
CA GLY A 130 -7.67 -0.69 1.56
C GLY A 130 -8.09 -2.12 1.24
N PHE A 131 -8.43 -2.42 -0.01
CA PHE A 131 -8.79 -3.77 -0.44
C PHE A 131 -7.61 -4.74 -0.33
N ALA A 132 -6.40 -4.35 -0.74
CA ALA A 132 -5.19 -5.15 -0.53
C ALA A 132 -4.94 -5.43 0.96
N GLY A 133 -5.22 -4.44 1.82
CA GLY A 133 -5.24 -4.59 3.26
C GLY A 133 -6.22 -5.64 3.75
N GLY A 134 -7.48 -5.53 3.32
CA GLY A 134 -8.54 -6.47 3.62
C GLY A 134 -8.21 -7.90 3.18
N ILE A 135 -7.66 -8.09 1.97
CA ILE A 135 -7.23 -9.40 1.46
C ILE A 135 -6.17 -9.99 2.40
N THR A 136 -5.16 -9.21 2.78
CA THR A 136 -4.06 -9.67 3.63
C THR A 136 -4.55 -10.14 4.99
N VAL A 137 -5.38 -9.32 5.66
CA VAL A 137 -5.96 -9.67 6.96
C VAL A 137 -6.86 -10.89 6.84
N GLN A 138 -7.75 -10.91 5.84
CA GLN A 138 -8.69 -12.00 5.65
C GLN A 138 -7.98 -13.34 5.37
N LEU A 139 -6.96 -13.35 4.50
CA LEU A 139 -6.20 -14.56 4.20
C LEU A 139 -5.45 -15.06 5.43
N PHE A 140 -4.85 -14.17 6.22
CA PHE A 140 -4.14 -14.54 7.44
C PHE A 140 -5.07 -15.14 8.49
N VAL A 141 -6.24 -14.51 8.70
CA VAL A 141 -7.26 -14.99 9.65
C VAL A 141 -7.86 -16.32 9.18
N ALA A 142 -8.23 -16.44 7.90
CA ALA A 142 -8.80 -17.66 7.34
C ALA A 142 -7.83 -18.85 7.39
N ALA A 143 -6.53 -18.58 7.23
CA ALA A 143 -5.48 -19.58 7.33
C ALA A 143 -4.99 -19.82 8.78
N ARG A 144 -5.71 -19.29 9.79
CA ARG A 144 -5.40 -19.43 11.23
C ARG A 144 -3.97 -19.03 11.60
N GLY A 145 -3.42 -18.03 10.91
CA GLY A 145 -2.08 -17.53 11.15
C GLY A 145 -0.96 -18.26 10.41
N ASP A 146 -1.28 -19.11 9.42
CA ASP A 146 -0.27 -19.68 8.54
C ASP A 146 0.47 -18.58 7.76
N THR A 147 1.79 -18.52 7.97
CA THR A 147 2.72 -17.60 7.33
C THR A 147 2.64 -17.65 5.80
N SER A 148 2.34 -18.80 5.20
CA SER A 148 2.24 -18.96 3.74
C SER A 148 1.16 -18.06 3.11
N SER A 149 0.09 -17.79 3.86
CA SER A 149 -1.04 -16.97 3.40
C SER A 149 -0.67 -15.51 3.16
N LEU A 150 0.39 -15.03 3.84
CA LEU A 150 0.86 -13.64 3.73
C LEU A 150 1.56 -13.36 2.41
N VAL A 151 1.99 -14.38 1.68
CA VAL A 151 2.58 -14.20 0.35
C VAL A 151 1.57 -13.52 -0.57
N PHE A 152 0.34 -14.06 -0.67
CA PHE A 152 -0.68 -13.47 -1.53
C PHE A 152 -1.09 -12.07 -1.08
N GLY A 153 -1.36 -11.88 0.22
CA GLY A 153 -1.67 -10.56 0.77
C GLY A 153 -0.58 -9.53 0.49
N GLY A 154 0.68 -9.92 0.72
CA GLY A 154 1.84 -9.07 0.45
C GLY A 154 2.01 -8.72 -1.03
N LEU A 155 1.74 -9.65 -1.95
CA LEU A 155 1.79 -9.37 -3.38
C LEU A 155 0.73 -8.34 -3.80
N PHE A 156 -0.49 -8.42 -3.25
CA PHE A 156 -1.52 -7.40 -3.48
C PHE A 156 -1.12 -6.03 -2.90
N LEU A 157 -0.50 -6.01 -1.72
CA LEU A 157 0.01 -4.77 -1.12
C LEU A 157 1.15 -4.16 -1.96
N LEU A 158 2.08 -4.97 -2.46
CA LEU A 158 3.13 -4.52 -3.37
C LEU A 158 2.55 -3.96 -4.66
N ALA A 159 1.57 -4.64 -5.26
CA ALA A 159 0.84 -4.16 -6.42
C ALA A 159 0.21 -2.78 -6.15
N ALA A 160 -0.41 -2.58 -4.98
CA ALA A 160 -0.97 -1.29 -4.58
C ALA A 160 0.10 -0.19 -4.47
N VAL A 161 1.27 -0.49 -3.90
CA VAL A 161 2.40 0.47 -3.82
C VAL A 161 2.90 0.83 -5.21
N VAL A 162 3.19 -0.16 -6.05
CA VAL A 162 3.70 0.05 -7.41
C VAL A 162 2.70 0.87 -8.23
N PHE A 163 1.41 0.58 -8.11
CA PHE A 163 0.36 1.34 -8.80
C PHE A 163 0.33 2.80 -8.36
N GLN A 164 0.36 3.07 -7.05
CA GLN A 164 0.37 4.43 -6.53
C GLN A 164 1.58 5.25 -6.99
N VAL A 165 2.75 4.62 -7.05
CA VAL A 165 3.96 5.23 -7.62
C VAL A 165 3.80 5.46 -9.13
N GLY A 166 3.29 4.46 -9.85
CA GLY A 166 3.07 4.48 -11.29
C GLY A 166 2.11 5.57 -11.77
N LEU A 167 1.07 5.89 -10.99
CA LEU A 167 0.11 6.96 -11.30
C LEU A 167 0.74 8.36 -11.40
N ARG A 168 1.98 8.52 -10.90
CA ARG A 168 2.73 9.77 -10.93
C ARG A 168 3.81 9.82 -12.02
N LEU A 169 3.90 8.79 -12.85
CA LEU A 169 4.80 8.77 -14.00
C LEU A 169 4.21 9.57 -15.18
N PRO A 170 5.05 10.01 -16.14
CA PRO A 170 4.60 10.63 -17.38
C PRO A 170 3.79 9.66 -18.27
N ASN A 171 3.07 10.22 -19.24
CA ASN A 171 1.92 9.59 -19.89
C ASN A 171 2.09 8.21 -20.53
N PRO A 172 3.19 7.84 -21.22
CA PRO A 172 3.30 6.45 -21.70
C PRO A 172 3.67 5.49 -20.56
N ALA A 173 4.61 5.89 -19.70
CA ALA A 173 5.10 5.05 -18.61
C ALA A 173 4.02 4.74 -17.56
N ARG A 174 3.18 5.72 -17.24
CA ARG A 174 2.05 5.55 -16.32
C ARG A 174 1.06 4.50 -16.80
N PHE A 175 0.70 4.53 -18.07
CA PHE A 175 -0.21 3.55 -18.64
C PHE A 175 0.41 2.15 -18.64
N ALA A 176 1.66 2.02 -19.09
CA ALA A 176 2.37 0.75 -19.12
C ALA A 176 2.48 0.11 -17.72
N VAL A 177 2.91 0.88 -16.71
CA VAL A 177 3.00 0.40 -15.33
C VAL A 177 1.61 0.03 -14.81
N GLY A 178 0.60 0.87 -15.04
CA GLY A 178 -0.78 0.58 -14.63
C GLY A 178 -1.32 -0.72 -15.23
N ALA A 179 -1.12 -0.93 -16.53
CA ALA A 179 -1.56 -2.13 -17.25
C ALA A 179 -0.85 -3.40 -16.74
N VAL A 180 0.47 -3.34 -16.53
CA VAL A 180 1.24 -4.46 -15.97
C VAL A 180 0.74 -4.82 -14.57
N VAL A 181 0.49 -3.82 -13.71
CA VAL A 181 -0.02 -4.08 -12.36
C VAL A 181 -1.42 -4.66 -12.39
N VAL A 182 -2.31 -4.19 -13.27
CA VAL A 182 -3.65 -4.76 -13.45
C VAL A 182 -3.56 -6.22 -13.91
N ALA A 183 -2.76 -6.51 -14.93
CA ALA A 183 -2.60 -7.87 -15.46
C ALA A 183 -2.06 -8.83 -14.40
N PHE A 184 -1.02 -8.42 -13.66
CA PHE A 184 -0.47 -9.18 -12.55
C PHE A 184 -1.53 -9.44 -11.45
N SER A 185 -2.30 -8.43 -11.10
CA SER A 185 -3.34 -8.54 -10.07
C SER A 185 -4.50 -9.45 -10.49
N ALA A 186 -4.88 -9.42 -11.77
CA ALA A 186 -5.86 -10.33 -12.35
C ALA A 186 -5.35 -11.79 -12.33
N ALA A 187 -4.07 -12.02 -12.62
CA ALA A 187 -3.47 -13.34 -12.51
C ALA A 187 -3.47 -13.86 -11.07
N LEU A 188 -3.20 -12.99 -10.07
CA LEU A 188 -3.31 -13.35 -8.66
C LEU A 188 -4.75 -13.69 -8.25
N LEU A 189 -5.73 -12.89 -8.69
CA LEU A 189 -7.15 -13.16 -8.47
C LEU A 189 -7.54 -14.53 -9.06
N TYR A 190 -7.14 -14.82 -10.29
CA TYR A 190 -7.38 -16.11 -10.92
C TYR A 190 -6.77 -17.25 -10.11
N PHE A 191 -5.54 -17.07 -9.62
CA PHE A 191 -4.88 -18.07 -8.77
C PHE A 191 -5.64 -18.31 -7.45
N LEU A 192 -6.18 -17.25 -6.82
CA LEU A 192 -7.03 -17.40 -5.63
C LEU A 192 -8.29 -18.22 -5.91
N VAL A 193 -8.93 -17.98 -7.06
CA VAL A 193 -10.12 -18.73 -7.49
C VAL A 193 -9.81 -20.21 -7.69
N VAL A 194 -8.77 -20.53 -8.47
CA VAL A 194 -8.37 -21.92 -8.75
C VAL A 194 -7.90 -22.64 -7.49
N SER A 195 -7.24 -21.93 -6.59
CA SER A 195 -6.79 -22.49 -5.30
C SER A 195 -7.92 -22.67 -4.27
N GLY A 196 -9.17 -22.34 -4.62
CA GLY A 196 -10.32 -22.48 -3.72
C GLY A 196 -10.25 -21.59 -2.48
N ARG A 197 -9.53 -20.45 -2.55
CA ARG A 197 -9.44 -19.51 -1.43
C ARG A 197 -10.81 -18.85 -1.26
N GLY A 198 -11.39 -18.95 -0.06
CA GLY A 198 -12.82 -18.67 0.18
C GLY A 198 -13.36 -17.36 -0.41
N GLY A 199 -14.66 -17.33 -0.71
CA GLY A 199 -15.32 -16.30 -1.51
C GLY A 199 -15.07 -14.84 -1.09
N ALA A 200 -14.87 -14.58 0.21
CA ALA A 200 -14.54 -13.24 0.71
C ALA A 200 -13.20 -12.71 0.14
N SER A 201 -12.18 -13.57 0.04
CA SER A 201 -10.87 -13.19 -0.51
C SER A 201 -10.93 -12.93 -2.02
N ILE A 202 -11.71 -13.74 -2.74
CA ILE A 202 -11.99 -13.56 -4.17
C ILE A 202 -12.72 -12.24 -4.40
N GLY A 203 -13.76 -11.94 -3.62
CA GLY A 203 -14.53 -10.70 -3.72
C GLY A 203 -13.67 -9.45 -3.50
N LEU A 204 -12.83 -9.45 -2.45
CA LEU A 204 -11.91 -8.34 -2.19
C LEU A 204 -10.85 -8.18 -3.28
N ALA A 205 -10.32 -9.29 -3.82
CA ALA A 205 -9.38 -9.25 -4.93
C ALA A 205 -10.04 -8.75 -6.24
N ALA A 206 -11.30 -9.08 -6.49
CA ALA A 206 -12.06 -8.53 -7.61
C ALA A 206 -12.29 -7.01 -7.45
N LEU A 207 -12.66 -6.55 -6.26
CA LEU A 207 -12.80 -5.11 -5.95
C LEU A 207 -11.47 -4.37 -6.10
N PHE A 208 -10.37 -4.99 -5.69
CA PHE A 208 -9.02 -4.47 -5.89
C PHE A 208 -8.72 -4.26 -7.38
N VAL A 209 -8.90 -5.30 -8.21
CA VAL A 209 -8.66 -5.22 -9.66
C VAL A 209 -9.58 -4.17 -10.31
N ALA A 210 -10.86 -4.13 -9.93
CA ALA A 210 -11.81 -3.14 -10.42
C ALA A 210 -11.37 -1.70 -10.08
N ALA A 211 -10.88 -1.47 -8.86
CA ALA A 211 -10.37 -0.16 -8.43
C ALA A 211 -9.12 0.25 -9.25
N LEU A 212 -8.21 -0.69 -9.54
CA LEU A 212 -7.04 -0.42 -10.39
C LEU A 212 -7.45 -0.03 -11.81
N ILE A 213 -8.36 -0.81 -12.43
CA ILE A 213 -8.87 -0.54 -13.79
C ILE A 213 -9.56 0.83 -13.83
N GLY A 214 -10.46 1.09 -12.88
CA GLY A 214 -11.18 2.36 -12.79
C GLY A 214 -10.25 3.56 -12.60
N SER A 215 -9.20 3.40 -11.77
CA SER A 215 -8.19 4.45 -11.58
C SER A 215 -7.39 4.72 -12.85
N LEU A 216 -7.01 3.66 -13.59
CA LEU A 216 -6.29 3.78 -14.85
C LEU A 216 -7.13 4.46 -15.94
N ALA A 217 -8.40 4.05 -16.08
CA ALA A 217 -9.33 4.64 -17.03
C ALA A 217 -9.60 6.12 -16.71
N ALA A 218 -9.84 6.45 -15.44
CA ALA A 218 -10.07 7.83 -15.00
C ALA A 218 -8.82 8.72 -15.17
N ALA A 219 -7.62 8.14 -15.12
CA ALA A 219 -6.37 8.88 -15.36
C ALA A 219 -6.10 9.16 -16.85
N GLY A 220 -6.69 8.37 -17.76
CA GLY A 220 -6.57 8.50 -19.21
C GLY A 220 -7.68 9.32 -19.87
N ALA A 221 -8.78 9.61 -19.16
CA ALA A 221 -9.87 10.41 -19.69
C ALA A 221 -9.36 11.82 -20.08
N PRO A 222 -9.63 12.32 -21.30
CA PRO A 222 -9.29 13.68 -21.66
C PRO A 222 -10.01 14.60 -20.66
N ARG A 223 -9.25 15.49 -20.01
CA ARG A 223 -9.86 16.59 -19.26
C ARG A 223 -10.73 17.32 -20.27
N SER A 224 -12.04 17.28 -20.06
CA SER A 224 -13.02 18.06 -20.81
C SER A 224 -12.41 19.43 -21.03
N ALA A 225 -12.15 19.76 -22.29
CA ALA A 225 -11.56 21.02 -22.68
C ALA A 225 -12.29 22.14 -21.94
N ASP A 226 -11.53 22.99 -21.28
CA ASP A 226 -12.02 24.28 -20.82
C ASP A 226 -12.78 24.91 -22.02
N PRO A 227 -14.02 25.38 -21.86
CA PRO A 227 -14.70 26.10 -22.92
C PRO A 227 -13.98 27.45 -23.11
N ALA A 228 -12.86 27.43 -23.82
CA ALA A 228 -12.20 28.60 -24.37
C ALA A 228 -13.07 29.10 -25.52
N GLY A 229 -14.09 29.88 -25.15
CA GLY A 229 -15.08 30.40 -26.09
C GLY A 229 -15.67 31.72 -25.64
N ASP A 230 -14.92 32.57 -24.92
CA ASP A 230 -15.29 33.97 -24.78
C ASP A 230 -14.15 34.88 -25.26
N ARG A 231 -13.98 34.88 -26.59
CA ARG A 231 -13.30 35.95 -27.31
C ARG A 231 -14.24 37.16 -27.31
N HIS A 232 -14.20 37.97 -26.26
CA HIS A 232 -14.73 39.33 -26.38
C HIS A 232 -13.70 40.22 -27.09
N VAL A 233 -14.06 40.49 -28.33
CA VAL A 233 -13.51 41.48 -29.27
C VAL A 233 -13.36 42.84 -28.59
N VAL A 234 -12.15 43.40 -28.59
CA VAL A 234 -11.95 44.85 -28.49
C VAL A 234 -11.64 45.34 -29.90
N ARG A 235 -12.58 46.09 -30.47
CA ARG A 235 -12.39 46.91 -31.67
C ARG A 235 -11.76 48.23 -31.29
#